data_AF-A0A966UPB9-F1
#
_entry.id   AF-A0A966UPB9-F1
#
_cell.length_a   1.000
_cell.length_b   1.000
_cell.length_c   1.000
_cell.angle_alpha   90.00
_cell.angle_beta   90.00
_cell.angle_gamma   90.00
#
_symmetry.space_group_name_H-M   'P 1'
#
loop_
_entity.id
_entity.type
_entity.pdbx_description
1 polymer ?
#
loop_
_entity_poly.entity_id
_entity_poly.type
_entity_poly.pdbx_seq_one_letter_code
_entity_poly.pdbx_strand_id
1 'polypeptide(L)' 'MKNFKIEINVGDTVEVGRFRNVVAKIKDISIDENGQPVIITNKGPKKLFSCRLSKLTPGAKTPKQILQEKR' A
#
# COMPACT_ATOMS: atom_id res chain seq x y z
N MET A 1 14.81 -2.76 17.06
CA MET A 1 13.88 -2.38 15.96
C MET A 1 13.50 -3.64 15.20
N LYS A 2 12.21 -3.86 14.91
CA LYS A 2 11.76 -4.99 14.08
C LYS A 2 11.52 -4.46 12.66
N ASN A 3 12.14 -5.09 11.67
CA ASN A 3 11.94 -4.77 10.25
C ASN A 3 11.34 -6.00 9.56
N PHE A 4 10.37 -5.78 8.68
CA PHE A 4 9.71 -6.86 7.94
C PHE A 4 9.68 -6.47 6.46
N LYS A 5 10.25 -7.32 5.61
CA LYS A 5 10.23 -7.16 4.15
C LYS A 5 9.22 -8.13 3.57
N ILE A 6 8.37 -7.63 2.69
CA ILE A 6 7.36 -8.43 1.97
C ILE A 6 7.60 -8.22 0.48
N GLU A 7 7.67 -9.31 -0.26
CA GLU A 7 7.69 -9.32 -1.72
C GLU A 7 6.32 -9.83 -2.19
N ILE A 8 5.71 -9.11 -3.13
CA ILE A 8 4.39 -9.43 -3.68
C ILE A 8 4.54 -9.45 -5.19
N ASN A 9 4.18 -10.56 -5.80
CA ASN A 9 4.30 -10.76 -7.23
C ASN A 9 2.92 -10.87 -7.90
N VAL A 10 2.89 -10.56 -9.18
CA VAL A 10 1.71 -10.83 -10.02
C VAL A 10 1.53 -12.34 -10.10
N GLY A 11 0.33 -12.81 -9.77
CA GLY A 11 0.00 -14.23 -9.69
C GLY A 11 -0.26 -14.74 -8.27
N ASP A 12 0.16 -13.99 -7.26
CA ASP A 12 -0.08 -14.35 -5.85
C ASP A 12 -1.57 -14.26 -5.50
N THR A 13 -1.97 -15.05 -4.51
CA THR A 13 -3.34 -15.06 -3.98
C THR A 13 -3.41 -14.27 -2.68
N VAL A 14 -4.39 -13.37 -2.61
CA VAL A 14 -4.69 -12.55 -1.45
C VAL A 14 -6.13 -12.76 -1.01
N GLU A 15 -6.36 -12.75 0.29
CA GLU A 15 -7.71 -12.80 0.83
C GLU A 15 -8.29 -11.39 0.92
N VAL A 16 -9.39 -11.15 0.20
CA VAL A 16 -10.05 -9.85 0.15
C VAL A 16 -11.48 -9.94 0.70
N GLY A 17 -11.83 -9.02 1.59
CA GLY A 17 -13.19 -8.85 2.08
C GLY A 17 -13.31 -8.89 3.61
N ARG A 18 -14.35 -8.24 4.13
CA ARG A 18 -14.57 -8.09 5.58
C ARG A 18 -15.23 -9.32 6.24
N PHE A 19 -16.00 -10.09 5.47
CA PHE A 19 -16.91 -11.11 6.01
C PHE A 19 -16.50 -12.57 5.74
N ARG A 20 -15.79 -12.84 4.63
CA ARG A 20 -15.48 -14.21 4.19
C ARG A 20 -14.07 -14.38 3.61
N ASN A 21 -13.15 -13.44 3.85
CA ASN A 21 -11.75 -13.48 3.40
C ASN A 21 -11.59 -14.14 2.02
N VAL A 22 -12.27 -13.55 1.03
CA VAL A 22 -12.46 -14.25 -0.24
C VAL A 22 -11.14 -14.25 -1.01
N VAL A 23 -10.66 -15.43 -1.40
CA VAL A 23 -9.43 -15.55 -2.17
C VAL A 23 -9.58 -14.85 -3.53
N ALA A 24 -8.63 -13.98 -3.84
CA ALA A 24 -8.50 -13.24 -5.09
C ALA A 24 -7.07 -13.33 -5.60
N LYS A 25 -6.91 -13.37 -6.92
CA LYS A 25 -5.59 -13.47 -7.57
C LYS A 25 -5.15 -12.09 -8.02
N ILE A 26 -3.91 -11.72 -7.71
CA ILE A 26 -3.29 -10.48 -8.18
C ILE A 26 -3.01 -10.64 -9.67
N LYS A 27 -3.58 -9.74 -10.46
CA LYS A 27 -3.36 -9.66 -11.92
C LYS A 27 -2.37 -8.59 -12.29
N ASP A 28 -2.31 -7.53 -11.51
CA ASP A 28 -1.39 -6.41 -11.76
C ASP A 28 -1.16 -5.61 -10.47
N ILE A 29 -0.09 -4.82 -10.43
CA ILE A 29 0.29 -3.96 -9.31
C ILE A 29 0.51 -2.56 -9.85
N SER A 30 -0.26 -1.60 -9.33
CA SER A 30 -0.21 -0.20 -9.74
C SER A 30 0.04 0.71 -8.53
N ILE A 31 0.29 1.98 -8.79
CA ILE A 31 0.54 3.01 -7.78
C ILE A 31 -0.54 4.09 -7.93
N ASP A 32 -1.19 4.43 -6.82
CA ASP A 32 -2.16 5.53 -6.74
C ASP A 32 -1.46 6.89 -6.90
N GLU A 33 -2.22 7.95 -7.17
CA GLU A 33 -1.71 9.33 -7.33
C GLU A 33 -0.88 9.80 -6.12
N ASN A 34 -1.16 9.21 -4.96
CA ASN A 34 -0.48 9.49 -3.70
C ASN A 34 0.71 8.54 -3.42
N GLY A 35 1.24 7.83 -4.41
CA GLY A 35 2.39 6.93 -4.26
C GLY A 35 2.11 5.63 -3.52
N GLN A 36 0.84 5.30 -3.25
CA GLN A 36 0.47 4.11 -2.48
C GLN A 36 0.23 2.90 -3.40
N PRO A 37 0.75 1.71 -3.07
CA PRO A 37 0.55 0.52 -3.89
C PRO A 37 -0.91 0.04 -3.87
N VAL A 38 -1.42 -0.24 -5.06
CA VAL A 38 -2.76 -0.77 -5.34
C VAL A 38 -2.60 -2.07 -6.09
N ILE A 39 -3.17 -3.15 -5.55
CA ILE A 39 -3.22 -4.44 -6.24
C ILE A 39 -4.50 -4.51 -7.08
N ILE A 40 -4.36 -4.86 -8.34
CA ILE A 40 -5.49 -5.11 -9.23
C ILE A 40 -5.74 -6.62 -9.19
N THR A 41 -6.85 -7.00 -8.58
CA THR A 41 -7.23 -8.41 -8.48
C THR A 41 -8.31 -8.77 -9.50
N ASN A 42 -8.57 -10.07 -9.68
CA ASN A 42 -9.70 -10.54 -10.47
C ASN A 42 -11.08 -10.04 -9.99
N LYS A 43 -11.18 -9.51 -8.76
CA LYS A 43 -12.42 -8.97 -8.17
C LYS A 43 -12.44 -7.44 -8.10
N GLY A 44 -11.47 -6.79 -8.72
CA GLY A 44 -11.32 -5.34 -8.76
C GLY A 44 -10.08 -4.83 -8.03
N PRO A 45 -9.81 -3.52 -8.15
CA PRO A 45 -8.67 -2.88 -7.51
C PRO A 45 -8.86 -2.79 -6.00
N LYS A 46 -7.80 -3.07 -5.24
CA LYS A 46 -7.74 -2.92 -3.78
C LYS A 46 -6.44 -2.27 -3.38
N LYS A 47 -6.52 -1.34 -2.44
CA LYS A 47 -5.32 -0.78 -1.80
C LYS A 47 -4.66 -1.89 -0.99
N LEU A 48 -3.34 -2.05 -1.14
CA LEU A 48 -2.59 -3.09 -0.43
C LEU A 48 -2.64 -2.87 1.08
N PHE A 49 -2.59 -1.60 1.50
CA PHE A 49 -2.68 -1.19 2.89
C PHE A 49 -3.98 -0.41 3.12
N SER A 50 -4.69 -0.70 4.21
CA SER A 50 -5.84 0.10 4.63
C SER A 50 -5.42 1.50 5.09
N CYS A 51 -4.29 1.60 5.78
CA CYS A 51 -3.69 2.85 6.23
C CYS A 51 -2.78 3.44 5.15
N ARG A 52 -2.68 4.78 5.10
CA ARG A 52 -1.67 5.46 4.28
C ARG A 52 -0.32 5.49 5.01
N LEU A 53 0.74 5.11 4.32
CA LEU A 53 2.10 5.30 4.80
C LEU A 53 2.54 6.73 4.45
N SER A 54 2.68 7.60 5.45
CA SER A 54 3.09 9.00 5.25
C SER A 54 4.44 9.16 4.53
N LYS A 55 5.26 8.10 4.51
CA LYS A 55 6.54 8.06 3.77
C LYS A 55 6.37 7.94 2.24
N LEU A 56 5.24 7.40 1.79
CA LEU A 56 4.97 7.14 0.37
C LEU A 56 4.20 8.29 -0.30
N THR A 57 3.64 9.21 0.48
CA THR A 57 2.86 10.33 -0.03
C THR A 57 3.77 11.37 -0.71
N PRO A 58 3.53 11.75 -1.98
CA PRO A 58 4.28 12.80 -2.65
C PRO A 58 4.06 14.14 -1.94
N GLY A 59 5.14 14.77 -1.51
CA GLY A 59 5.10 16.05 -0.78
C GLY A 59 4.91 15.94 0.74
N ALA A 60 4.84 14.74 1.32
CA ALA A 60 4.90 14.60 2.76
C ALA A 60 6.30 14.99 3.26
N LYS A 61 6.40 16.25 3.73
CA LYS A 61 7.53 16.70 4.53
C LYS A 61 7.67 15.72 5.69
N THR A 62 8.80 15.03 5.75
CA THR A 62 9.10 14.15 6.88
C THR A 62 8.96 14.95 8.18
N PRO A 63 8.63 14.32 9.33
CA PRO A 63 8.58 15.03 10.61
C PRO A 63 9.84 15.85 10.91
N LYS A 64 11.00 15.41 10.39
CA LYS A 64 12.28 16.14 10.44
C LYS A 64 12.26 17.45 9.63
N GLN A 65 11.67 17.45 8.44
CA GLN A 65 11.53 18.66 7.60
C GLN A 65 10.53 19.65 8.20
N ILE A 66 9.43 19.15 8.80
CA ILE A 66 8.47 19.99 9.52
C ILE A 66 9.13 20.64 10.75
N LEU A 67 10.03 19.92 11.44
CA LEU A 67 10.77 20.45 12.59
C LEU A 67 11.84 21.47 12.18
N GLN A 68 12.45 21.31 11.00
CA GLN A 68 13.44 22.26 10.46
C GLN A 68 12.82 23.57 9.97
N GLU A 69 11.60 23.57 9.43
CA GLU A 69 10.90 24.79 9.03
C GLU A 69 10.36 25.61 10.22
N LYS A 70 10.19 24.99 11.39
CA LYS A 70 9.75 25.66 12.61
C LYS A 70 10.88 26.35 13.39
N ARG A 71 12.12 26.26 12.90
CA ARG A 71 13.32 26.73 13.59
C ARG A 71 13.93 27.91 12.84
#